data_AF-A0A3B8P5P6-F1
#
_entry.id   AF-A0A3B8P5P6-F1
#
_cell.length_a   1.000
_cell.length_b   1.000
_cell.length_c   1.000
_cell.angle_alpha   90.00
_cell.angle_beta   90.00
_cell.angle_gamma   90.00
#
_symmetry.space_group_name_H-M   'P 1'
#
loop_
_entity.id
_entity.type
_entity.pdbx_description
1 polymer ?
#
loop_
_entity_poly.entity_id
_entity_poly.type
_entity_poly.pdbx_seq_one_letter_code
_entity_poly.pdbx_strand_id
1 'polypeptide(L)'
;LEAACLANPDVAKALMSTYAEHLHAEAALKALLASVPALEPYAMGLLTAALEQRFDLKLDVSNTYLMNLSRAASLKTALGSPGDDPFATSARALQLATQSLLHSALQNFEASEAQPDGLKAGDQASRLLDSNDVSLLSTATPLAIAAEDFAALARELDLGGKYQLILDAVDPPAGHADAEGVREVFSAAERSAFKLQVHLALLRGKIDPLIHDSLLRLGGDEPVKLNGRSLLCGAIELMHTTLTGAMTIGIDARIPSGGGRFPPGPTYPYDGWVVL
;
A
#
# COMPACT_ATOMS: atom_id res chain seq x y z
N LEU A 1 30.96 1.00 18.53
CA LEU A 1 31.06 1.34 17.10
C LEU A 1 32.41 1.97 16.79
N GLU A 2 32.79 3.04 17.48
CA GLU A 2 34.08 3.74 17.29
C GLU A 2 35.31 2.80 17.35
N ALA A 3 35.41 1.94 18.38
CA ALA A 3 36.47 0.94 18.47
C ALA A 3 36.47 -0.08 17.31
N ALA A 4 35.30 -0.43 16.77
CA ALA A 4 35.17 -1.35 15.64
C ALA A 4 35.54 -0.68 14.31
N CYS A 5 35.26 0.62 14.16
CA CYS A 5 35.72 1.42 13.03
C CYS A 5 37.24 1.58 13.04
N LEU A 6 37.86 1.76 14.22
CA LEU A 6 39.31 1.79 14.36
C LEU A 6 39.95 0.43 14.06
N ALA A 7 39.28 -0.67 14.41
CA ALA A 7 39.75 -2.02 14.12
C ALA A 7 39.59 -2.43 12.64
N ASN A 8 38.61 -1.87 11.93
CA ASN A 8 38.31 -2.16 10.53
C ASN A 8 38.21 -0.87 9.70
N PRO A 9 39.32 -0.16 9.46
CA PRO A 9 39.31 1.15 8.81
C PRO A 9 38.79 1.10 7.38
N ASP A 10 39.06 0.01 6.64
CA ASP A 10 38.57 -0.16 5.27
C ASP A 10 37.05 -0.30 5.21
N VAL A 11 36.45 -1.05 6.14
CA VAL A 11 34.99 -1.20 6.26
C VAL A 11 34.36 0.13 6.69
N ALA A 12 34.99 0.87 7.59
CA ALA A 12 34.52 2.20 7.98
C ALA A 12 34.54 3.19 6.81
N LYS A 13 35.57 3.13 5.96
CA LYS A 13 35.65 3.95 4.73
C LYS A 13 34.59 3.52 3.70
N ALA A 14 34.40 2.22 3.50
CA ALA A 14 33.37 1.68 2.61
C ALA A 14 31.95 2.05 3.07
N LEU A 15 31.70 2.03 4.39
CA LEU A 15 30.45 2.49 4.99
C LEU A 15 30.17 3.95 4.63
N MET A 16 31.17 4.84 4.74
CA MET A 16 31.00 6.26 4.41
C MET A 16 30.74 6.50 2.92
N SER A 17 31.44 5.79 2.03
CA SER A 17 31.17 5.83 0.59
C SER A 17 29.74 5.37 0.28
N THR A 18 29.35 4.23 0.83
CA THR A 18 28.01 3.66 0.64
C THR A 18 26.92 4.55 1.23
N TYR A 19 27.19 5.24 2.33
CA TYR A 19 26.25 6.20 2.91
C TYR A 19 26.01 7.40 1.99
N ALA A 20 27.06 7.94 1.37
CA ALA A 20 26.91 9.00 0.38
C ALA A 20 26.09 8.53 -0.84
N GLU A 21 26.37 7.33 -1.36
CA GLU A 21 25.59 6.70 -2.44
C GLU A 21 24.11 6.52 -2.03
N HIS A 22 23.86 6.07 -0.80
CA HIS A 22 22.52 5.89 -0.27
C HIS A 22 21.75 7.20 -0.19
N LEU A 23 22.37 8.28 0.30
CA LEU A 23 21.73 9.61 0.34
C LEU A 23 21.34 10.09 -1.07
N HIS A 24 22.18 9.84 -2.07
CA HIS A 24 21.86 10.17 -3.46
C HIS A 24 20.70 9.33 -4.00
N ALA A 25 20.70 8.02 -3.77
CA ALA A 25 19.64 7.13 -4.22
C ALA A 25 18.30 7.42 -3.51
N GLU A 26 18.33 7.68 -2.20
CA GLU A 26 17.15 8.06 -1.41
C GLU A 26 16.58 9.40 -1.87
N ALA A 27 17.44 10.38 -2.19
CA ALA A 27 16.99 11.66 -2.74
C ALA A 27 16.31 11.49 -4.11
N ALA A 28 16.84 10.64 -4.99
CA ALA A 28 16.22 10.33 -6.28
C ALA A 28 14.85 9.65 -6.11
N LEU A 29 14.76 8.67 -5.20
CA LEU A 29 13.48 8.01 -4.87
C LEU A 29 12.47 9.00 -4.29
N LYS A 30 12.88 9.86 -3.36
CA LYS A 30 12.02 10.92 -2.80
C LYS A 30 11.54 11.88 -3.88
N ALA A 31 12.39 12.27 -4.82
CA ALA A 31 12.01 13.15 -5.92
C ALA A 31 10.99 12.50 -6.85
N LEU A 32 11.16 11.20 -7.15
CA LEU A 32 10.18 10.42 -7.92
C LEU A 32 8.83 10.37 -7.20
N LEU A 33 8.83 9.98 -5.92
CA LEU A 33 7.59 9.85 -5.12
C LEU A 33 6.91 11.20 -4.84
N ALA A 34 7.67 12.31 -4.81
CA ALA A 34 7.12 13.65 -4.63
C ALA A 34 6.20 14.09 -5.79
N SER A 35 6.23 13.40 -6.93
CA SER A 35 5.29 13.62 -8.03
C SER A 35 3.87 13.11 -7.73
N VAL A 36 3.70 12.24 -6.72
CA VAL A 36 2.40 11.74 -6.28
C VAL A 36 1.79 12.75 -5.30
N PRO A 37 0.70 13.45 -5.66
CA PRO A 37 0.05 14.39 -4.75
C PRO A 37 -0.65 13.65 -3.61
N ALA A 38 -0.86 14.33 -2.49
CA ALA A 38 -1.71 13.78 -1.43
C ALA A 38 -3.14 13.53 -1.97
N LEU A 39 -3.67 12.32 -1.74
CA LEU A 39 -4.94 11.84 -2.27
C LEU A 39 -6.11 12.77 -1.92
N GLU A 40 -6.27 13.10 -0.64
CA GLU A 40 -7.43 13.87 -0.15
C GLU A 40 -7.49 15.28 -0.77
N PRO A 41 -6.43 16.13 -0.74
CA PRO A 41 -6.45 17.42 -1.41
C PRO A 41 -6.71 17.33 -2.91
N TYR A 42 -6.10 16.34 -3.58
CA TYR A 42 -6.29 16.12 -5.02
C TYR A 42 -7.75 15.80 -5.35
N ALA A 43 -8.33 14.82 -4.66
CA ALA A 43 -9.71 14.40 -4.88
C ALA A 43 -10.71 15.49 -4.47
N MET A 44 -10.46 16.21 -3.38
CA MET A 44 -11.29 17.33 -2.93
C MET A 44 -11.36 18.43 -3.98
N GLY A 45 -10.22 18.84 -4.55
CA GLY A 45 -10.17 19.88 -5.58
C GLY A 45 -10.98 19.51 -6.82
N LEU A 46 -10.83 18.27 -7.31
CA LEU A 46 -11.58 17.77 -8.47
C LEU A 46 -13.08 17.64 -8.18
N LEU A 47 -13.44 17.09 -7.03
CA LEU A 47 -14.85 16.86 -6.67
C LEU A 47 -15.60 18.17 -6.45
N THR A 48 -15.01 19.14 -5.74
CA THR A 48 -15.61 20.46 -5.53
C THR A 48 -15.83 21.18 -6.86
N ALA A 49 -14.84 21.16 -7.77
CA ALA A 49 -14.98 21.78 -9.09
C ALA A 49 -16.09 21.11 -9.92
N ALA A 50 -16.19 19.77 -9.87
CA ALA A 50 -17.21 19.02 -10.60
C ALA A 50 -18.63 19.26 -10.06
N LEU A 51 -18.77 19.39 -8.73
CA LEU A 51 -20.04 19.74 -8.09
C LEU A 51 -20.49 21.16 -8.44
N GLU A 52 -19.58 22.12 -8.41
CA GLU A 52 -19.85 23.51 -8.80
C GLU A 52 -20.29 23.59 -10.26
N GLN A 53 -19.60 22.88 -11.16
CA GLN A 53 -19.94 22.86 -12.58
C GLN A 53 -21.30 22.23 -12.89
N ARG A 54 -21.67 21.12 -12.22
CA ARG A 54 -22.90 20.36 -12.53
C ARG A 54 -24.13 20.89 -11.81
N PHE A 55 -23.96 21.37 -10.58
CA PHE A 55 -25.08 21.73 -9.69
C PHE A 55 -25.10 23.21 -9.29
N ASP A 56 -24.13 24.02 -9.73
CA ASP A 56 -23.99 25.43 -9.34
C ASP A 56 -23.92 25.64 -7.81
N LEU A 57 -23.33 24.64 -7.12
CA LEU A 57 -23.24 24.60 -5.67
C LEU A 57 -21.78 24.39 -5.23
N LYS A 58 -21.26 25.40 -4.54
CA LYS A 58 -19.95 25.30 -3.91
C LYS A 58 -20.07 24.65 -2.53
N LEU A 59 -19.80 23.35 -2.48
CA LEU A 59 -19.90 22.54 -1.28
C LEU A 59 -18.54 22.27 -0.65
N ASP A 60 -18.48 22.28 0.68
CA ASP A 60 -17.38 21.66 1.41
C ASP A 60 -17.62 20.14 1.45
N VAL A 61 -16.97 19.43 0.53
CA VAL A 61 -17.14 17.97 0.35
C VAL A 61 -16.63 17.15 1.54
N SER A 62 -15.86 17.74 2.44
CA SER A 62 -15.36 17.09 3.66
C SER A 62 -16.36 17.19 4.81
N ASN A 63 -17.19 18.24 4.81
CA ASN A 63 -18.20 18.53 5.84
C ASN A 63 -19.64 18.46 5.32
N THR A 64 -19.84 17.96 4.11
CA THR A 64 -21.14 17.56 3.56
C THR A 64 -21.17 16.05 3.48
N TYR A 65 -22.29 15.41 3.78
CA TYR A 65 -22.36 13.97 4.00
C TYR A 65 -23.40 13.29 3.11
N LEU A 66 -23.09 12.11 2.61
CA LEU A 66 -24.07 11.21 2.01
C LEU A 66 -24.58 10.26 3.09
N MET A 67 -25.87 10.37 3.42
CA MET A 67 -26.59 9.37 4.19
C MET A 67 -27.04 8.24 3.25
N ASN A 68 -26.22 7.20 3.14
CA ASN A 68 -26.45 6.08 2.21
C ASN A 68 -27.31 4.98 2.86
N LEU A 69 -28.61 4.95 2.52
CA LEU A 69 -29.57 4.01 3.09
C LEU A 69 -29.45 2.59 2.51
N SER A 70 -29.12 2.44 1.23
CA SER A 70 -28.92 1.11 0.63
C SER A 70 -27.75 0.40 1.31
N ARG A 71 -26.64 1.12 1.52
CA ARG A 71 -25.49 0.62 2.29
C ARG A 71 -25.82 0.38 3.76
N ALA A 72 -26.59 1.26 4.40
CA ALA A 72 -27.04 1.05 5.78
C ALA A 72 -27.85 -0.25 5.91
N ALA A 73 -28.70 -0.58 4.93
CA ALA A 73 -29.45 -1.83 4.91
C ALA A 73 -28.52 -3.05 4.80
N SER A 74 -27.54 -3.02 3.91
CA SER A 74 -26.53 -4.09 3.79
C SER A 74 -25.70 -4.25 5.06
N LEU A 75 -25.24 -3.15 5.66
CA LEU A 75 -24.46 -3.16 6.91
C LEU A 75 -25.29 -3.68 8.09
N LYS A 76 -26.57 -3.33 8.18
CA LYS A 76 -27.46 -3.83 9.22
C LYS A 76 -27.54 -5.36 9.18
N THR A 77 -27.64 -5.96 8.00
CA THR A 77 -27.63 -7.41 7.84
C THR A 77 -26.28 -8.02 8.22
N ALA A 78 -25.17 -7.37 7.86
CA ALA A 78 -23.83 -7.86 8.15
C ALA A 78 -23.42 -7.74 9.63
N LEU A 79 -23.90 -6.70 10.32
CA LEU A 79 -23.58 -6.42 11.73
C LEU A 79 -24.49 -7.18 12.71
N GLY A 80 -25.69 -7.57 12.28
CA GLY A 80 -26.68 -8.18 13.16
C GLY A 80 -26.29 -9.58 13.61
N SER A 81 -26.33 -9.82 14.92
CA SER A 81 -26.22 -11.15 15.52
C SER A 81 -27.49 -11.53 16.31
N PRO A 82 -27.76 -12.83 16.52
CA PRO A 82 -28.88 -13.25 17.37
C PRO A 82 -28.75 -12.68 18.78
N GLY A 83 -29.77 -11.93 19.23
CA GLY A 83 -29.81 -11.30 20.55
C GLY A 83 -29.42 -9.82 20.58
N ASP A 84 -28.94 -9.24 19.48
CA ASP A 84 -28.67 -7.81 19.40
C ASP A 84 -29.95 -6.98 19.37
N ASP A 85 -29.90 -5.75 19.92
CA ASP A 85 -30.98 -4.78 19.80
C ASP A 85 -31.11 -4.30 18.34
N PRO A 86 -32.26 -4.53 17.68
CA PRO A 86 -32.47 -4.11 16.29
C PRO A 86 -32.35 -2.59 16.07
N PHE A 87 -32.72 -1.77 17.07
CA PHE A 87 -32.65 -0.31 16.97
C PHE A 87 -31.20 0.16 17.05
N ALA A 88 -30.45 -0.32 18.05
CA ALA A 88 -29.03 -0.02 18.18
C ALA A 88 -28.22 -0.46 16.95
N THR A 89 -28.51 -1.65 16.41
CA THR A 89 -27.87 -2.17 15.20
C THR A 89 -28.17 -1.30 13.98
N SER A 90 -29.43 -0.87 13.81
CA SER A 90 -29.83 -0.01 12.70
C SER A 90 -29.18 1.37 12.79
N ALA A 91 -29.15 1.97 13.98
CA ALA A 91 -28.51 3.27 14.20
C ALA A 91 -27.00 3.21 13.90
N ARG A 92 -26.32 2.15 14.36
CA ARG A 92 -24.90 1.92 14.08
C ARG A 92 -24.64 1.72 12.58
N ALA A 93 -25.47 0.94 11.91
CA ALA A 93 -25.36 0.73 10.46
C ALA A 93 -25.55 2.04 9.68
N LEU A 94 -26.52 2.87 10.07
CA LEU A 94 -26.74 4.18 9.46
C LEU A 94 -25.57 5.14 9.68
N GLN A 95 -25.02 5.19 10.89
CA GLN A 95 -23.83 6.00 11.19
C GLN A 95 -22.62 5.57 10.36
N LEU A 96 -22.38 4.26 10.20
CA LEU A 96 -21.27 3.75 9.38
C LEU A 96 -21.48 3.98 7.89
N ALA A 97 -22.73 3.95 7.42
CA ALA A 97 -23.07 4.22 6.04
C ALA A 97 -23.10 5.71 5.68
N THR A 98 -23.14 6.59 6.69
CA THR A 98 -23.13 8.04 6.50
C THR A 98 -21.70 8.55 6.51
N GLN A 99 -21.25 9.09 5.37
CA GLN A 99 -19.85 9.47 5.16
C GLN A 99 -19.77 10.79 4.42
N SER A 100 -18.65 11.51 4.54
CA SER A 100 -18.48 12.76 3.79
C SER A 100 -18.54 12.49 2.28
N LEU A 101 -18.96 13.48 1.48
CA LEU A 101 -19.03 13.33 0.03
C LEU A 101 -17.67 12.92 -0.55
N LEU A 102 -16.58 13.49 -0.03
CA LEU A 102 -15.23 13.10 -0.41
C LEU A 102 -14.99 11.61 -0.17
N HIS A 103 -15.28 11.12 1.04
CA HIS A 103 -15.02 9.73 1.39
C HIS A 103 -15.94 8.75 0.64
N SER A 104 -17.19 9.14 0.36
CA SER A 104 -18.09 8.37 -0.48
C SER A 104 -17.59 8.29 -1.93
N ALA A 105 -17.14 9.40 -2.51
CA ALA A 105 -16.62 9.42 -3.87
C ALA A 105 -15.32 8.60 -4.02
N LEU A 106 -14.44 8.62 -3.02
CA LEU A 106 -13.20 7.83 -3.01
C LEU A 106 -13.42 6.31 -2.97
N GLN A 107 -14.59 5.84 -2.53
CA GLN A 107 -14.94 4.42 -2.54
C GLN A 107 -15.52 3.96 -3.88
N ASN A 108 -15.68 4.90 -4.83
CA ASN A 108 -16.42 4.73 -6.06
C ASN A 108 -17.89 4.35 -5.82
N PHE A 109 -18.70 4.42 -6.87
CA PHE A 109 -20.09 3.96 -6.89
C PHE A 109 -20.26 2.96 -8.02
N GLU A 110 -21.11 1.96 -7.80
CA GLU A 110 -21.51 0.99 -8.82
C GLU A 110 -22.47 1.60 -9.82
N ALA A 111 -22.56 1.00 -11.02
CA ALA A 111 -23.45 1.50 -12.08
C ALA A 111 -24.92 1.51 -11.65
N SER A 112 -25.32 0.55 -10.81
CA SER A 112 -26.66 0.45 -10.24
C SER A 112 -26.96 1.58 -9.25
N GLU A 113 -25.98 2.07 -8.51
CA GLU A 113 -26.16 3.12 -7.51
C GLU A 113 -26.41 4.50 -8.14
N ALA A 114 -25.99 4.69 -9.39
CA ALA A 114 -26.27 5.90 -10.16
C ALA A 114 -27.59 5.85 -10.95
N GLN A 115 -28.32 4.73 -10.92
CA GLN A 115 -29.64 4.65 -11.53
C GLN A 115 -30.72 5.21 -10.62
N PRO A 116 -31.88 5.63 -11.16
CA PRO A 116 -33.05 5.94 -10.34
C PRO A 116 -33.33 4.81 -9.35
N ASP A 117 -33.56 5.18 -8.09
CA ASP A 117 -33.82 4.26 -6.98
C ASP A 117 -32.63 3.37 -6.58
N GLY A 118 -31.47 3.56 -7.19
CA GLY A 118 -30.25 2.78 -6.96
C GLY A 118 -29.69 2.87 -5.54
N LEU A 119 -30.00 3.96 -4.84
CA LEU A 119 -29.59 4.21 -3.45
C LEU A 119 -30.76 4.18 -2.45
N LYS A 120 -31.91 3.62 -2.84
CA LYS A 120 -33.05 3.44 -1.92
C LYS A 120 -32.87 2.22 -1.01
N ALA A 121 -33.49 2.28 0.16
CA ALA A 121 -33.76 1.12 1.00
C ALA A 121 -35.26 1.07 1.32
N GLY A 122 -35.98 0.12 0.71
CA GLY A 122 -37.44 0.12 0.70
C GLY A 122 -37.97 1.39 0.01
N ASP A 123 -38.90 2.09 0.66
CA ASP A 123 -39.50 3.32 0.14
C ASP A 123 -38.69 4.59 0.47
N GLN A 124 -37.55 4.46 1.16
CA GLN A 124 -36.74 5.60 1.62
C GLN A 124 -35.53 5.83 0.70
N ALA A 125 -35.33 7.07 0.28
CA ALA A 125 -34.19 7.49 -0.53
C ALA A 125 -33.03 8.01 0.30
N SER A 126 -31.80 7.71 -0.14
CA SER A 126 -30.58 8.32 0.38
C SER A 126 -30.58 9.83 0.14
N ARG A 127 -29.86 10.58 0.98
CA ARG A 127 -29.82 12.05 0.90
C ARG A 127 -28.43 12.59 1.18
N LEU A 128 -28.14 13.74 0.58
CA LEU A 128 -27.00 14.56 0.97
C LEU A 128 -27.42 15.48 2.12
N LEU A 129 -26.57 15.60 3.13
CA LEU A 129 -26.80 16.33 4.38
C LEU A 129 -25.68 17.36 4.60
N ASP A 130 -26.03 18.51 5.17
CA ASP A 130 -25.09 19.59 5.52
C ASP A 130 -24.20 19.29 6.74
N SER A 131 -24.46 18.19 7.45
CA SER A 131 -23.77 17.79 8.67
C SER A 131 -23.93 16.29 8.93
N ASN A 132 -23.03 15.72 9.73
CA ASN A 132 -23.05 14.29 10.10
C ASN A 132 -23.95 14.03 11.32
N ASP A 133 -25.19 14.50 11.28
CA ASP A 133 -26.18 14.22 12.32
C ASP A 133 -27.30 13.39 11.71
N VAL A 134 -27.21 12.07 11.88
CA VAL A 134 -28.23 11.09 11.43
C VAL A 134 -28.96 10.44 12.61
N SER A 135 -28.96 11.13 13.76
CA SER A 135 -29.65 10.68 14.95
C SER A 135 -31.18 10.86 14.83
N LEU A 136 -31.94 10.29 15.77
CA LEU A 136 -33.40 10.46 15.81
C LEU A 136 -33.82 11.93 15.99
N LEU A 137 -32.96 12.74 16.60
CA LEU A 137 -33.17 14.17 16.83
C LEU A 137 -32.35 15.01 15.85
N SER A 138 -32.07 14.45 14.66
CA SER A 138 -31.23 15.08 13.66
C SER A 138 -31.69 16.50 13.34
N THR A 139 -30.73 17.41 13.32
CA THR A 139 -30.89 18.79 12.85
C THR A 139 -30.29 19.03 11.46
N ALA A 140 -29.79 17.97 10.82
CA ALA A 140 -29.15 18.06 9.51
C ALA A 140 -30.15 18.45 8.42
N THR A 141 -29.76 19.38 7.55
CA THR A 141 -30.58 19.84 6.44
C THR A 141 -30.25 19.03 5.18
N PRO A 142 -31.25 18.44 4.50
CA PRO A 142 -31.04 17.82 3.21
C PRO A 142 -30.69 18.84 2.12
N LEU A 143 -29.71 18.53 1.29
CA LEU A 143 -29.36 19.33 0.11
C LEU A 143 -30.33 19.01 -1.05
N ALA A 144 -30.52 19.99 -1.94
CA ALA A 144 -31.32 19.85 -3.16
C ALA A 144 -30.57 19.12 -4.30
N ILE A 145 -29.85 18.04 -3.96
CA ILE A 145 -29.15 17.17 -4.91
C ILE A 145 -29.58 15.74 -4.59
N ALA A 146 -30.06 15.00 -5.59
CA ALA A 146 -30.38 13.58 -5.40
C ALA A 146 -29.08 12.77 -5.16
N ALA A 147 -29.16 11.76 -4.30
CA ALA A 147 -27.99 10.93 -3.99
C ALA A 147 -27.46 10.19 -5.22
N GLU A 148 -28.37 9.76 -6.10
CA GLU A 148 -28.09 9.08 -7.35
C GLU A 148 -27.39 10.01 -8.35
N ASP A 149 -27.75 11.30 -8.39
CA ASP A 149 -27.08 12.30 -9.24
C ASP A 149 -25.64 12.56 -8.77
N PHE A 150 -25.42 12.57 -7.45
CA PHE A 150 -24.07 12.62 -6.89
C PHE A 150 -23.27 11.36 -7.23
N ALA A 151 -23.87 10.17 -7.11
CA ALA A 151 -23.22 8.92 -7.50
C ALA A 151 -22.86 8.89 -9.00
N ALA A 152 -23.74 9.39 -9.86
CA ALA A 152 -23.49 9.55 -11.28
C ALA A 152 -22.30 10.49 -11.56
N LEU A 153 -22.27 11.66 -10.90
CA LEU A 153 -21.14 12.60 -11.01
C LEU A 153 -19.82 11.95 -10.58
N ALA A 154 -19.80 11.25 -9.43
CA ALA A 154 -18.59 10.61 -8.92
C ALA A 154 -18.07 9.51 -9.87
N ARG A 155 -18.97 8.76 -10.51
CA ARG A 155 -18.62 7.76 -11.54
C ARG A 155 -18.06 8.38 -12.81
N GLU A 156 -18.67 9.46 -13.29
CA GLU A 156 -18.18 10.20 -14.46
C GLU A 156 -16.81 10.83 -14.19
N LEU A 157 -16.58 11.30 -12.96
CA LEU A 157 -15.31 11.89 -12.56
C LEU A 157 -14.20 10.85 -12.48
N ASP A 158 -14.51 9.61 -12.08
CA ASP A 158 -13.57 8.48 -11.97
C ASP A 158 -12.28 8.87 -11.23
N LEU A 159 -12.42 9.30 -9.98
CA LEU A 159 -11.30 9.71 -9.13
C LEU A 159 -10.27 8.58 -8.98
N GLY A 160 -10.75 7.33 -8.86
CA GLY A 160 -9.91 6.15 -8.78
C GLY A 160 -9.05 5.97 -10.02
N GLY A 161 -9.64 5.96 -11.22
CA GLY A 161 -8.89 5.85 -12.48
C GLY A 161 -7.93 7.02 -12.69
N LYS A 162 -8.36 8.25 -12.40
CA LYS A 162 -7.48 9.43 -12.50
C LYS A 162 -6.28 9.37 -11.57
N TYR A 163 -6.45 8.90 -10.34
CA TYR A 163 -5.34 8.75 -9.40
C TYR A 163 -4.46 7.55 -9.75
N GLN A 164 -5.04 6.45 -10.23
CA GLN A 164 -4.29 5.30 -10.71
C GLN A 164 -3.31 5.67 -11.84
N LEU A 165 -3.72 6.53 -12.78
CA LEU A 165 -2.82 7.04 -13.82
C LEU A 165 -1.60 7.79 -13.26
N ILE A 166 -1.73 8.44 -12.10
CA ILE A 166 -0.60 9.10 -11.43
C ILE A 166 0.32 8.05 -10.80
N LEU A 167 -0.25 7.01 -10.19
CA LEU A 167 0.52 5.89 -9.62
C LEU A 167 1.26 5.10 -10.71
N ASP A 168 0.61 4.83 -11.84
CA ASP A 168 1.21 4.15 -12.98
C ASP A 168 2.36 4.96 -13.60
N ALA A 169 2.40 6.28 -13.41
CA ALA A 169 3.54 7.10 -13.85
C ALA A 169 4.79 6.92 -12.97
N VAL A 170 4.62 6.56 -11.69
CA VAL A 170 5.73 6.33 -10.74
C VAL A 170 6.05 4.86 -10.51
N ASP A 171 5.21 3.95 -11.02
CA ASP A 171 5.46 2.50 -11.10
C ASP A 171 4.84 1.95 -12.39
N PRO A 172 5.44 2.25 -13.56
CA PRO A 172 4.85 1.92 -14.83
C PRO A 172 4.84 0.41 -15.10
N PRO A 173 3.82 -0.10 -15.79
CA PRO A 173 3.71 -1.52 -16.10
C PRO A 173 4.89 -2.01 -16.96
N ALA A 174 5.18 -3.30 -16.85
CA ALA A 174 6.26 -3.93 -17.60
C ALA A 174 6.12 -3.70 -19.12
N GLY A 175 7.21 -3.26 -19.76
CA GLY A 175 7.25 -2.94 -21.20
C GLY A 175 7.02 -1.46 -21.54
N HIS A 176 6.70 -0.61 -20.58
CA HIS A 176 6.72 0.84 -20.77
C HIS A 176 8.15 1.35 -20.93
N ALA A 177 8.38 2.37 -21.77
CA ALA A 177 9.71 2.90 -22.08
C ALA A 177 10.48 3.38 -20.83
N ASP A 178 9.76 3.98 -19.88
CA ASP A 178 10.33 4.51 -18.64
C ASP A 178 10.45 3.48 -17.51
N ALA A 179 9.96 2.25 -17.69
CA ALA A 179 9.85 1.28 -16.61
C ALA A 179 11.19 0.81 -16.06
N GLU A 180 12.21 0.67 -16.91
CA GLU A 180 13.55 0.33 -16.44
C GLU A 180 14.18 1.47 -15.63
N GLY A 181 13.98 2.71 -16.06
CA GLY A 181 14.50 3.89 -15.36
C GLY A 181 13.90 4.04 -13.98
N VAL A 182 12.57 3.94 -13.87
CA VAL A 182 11.85 3.96 -12.59
C VAL A 182 12.29 2.79 -11.69
N ARG A 183 12.35 1.57 -12.24
CA ARG A 183 12.79 0.38 -11.48
C ARG A 183 14.22 0.53 -10.95
N GLU A 184 15.12 1.15 -11.70
CA GLU A 184 16.49 1.38 -11.23
C GLU A 184 16.53 2.39 -10.09
N VAL A 185 15.66 3.41 -10.06
CA VAL A 185 15.57 4.34 -8.92
C VAL A 185 15.21 3.59 -7.62
N PHE A 186 14.18 2.75 -7.66
CA PHE A 186 13.83 1.90 -6.52
C PHE A 186 14.94 0.91 -6.16
N SER A 187 15.49 0.22 -7.17
CA SER A 187 16.54 -0.79 -6.97
C SER A 187 17.82 -0.19 -6.40
N ALA A 188 18.21 1.01 -6.82
CA ALA A 188 19.38 1.71 -6.30
C ALA A 188 19.20 2.13 -4.84
N ALA A 189 18.01 2.59 -4.44
CA ALA A 189 17.71 2.93 -3.06
C ALA A 189 17.78 1.69 -2.15
N GLU A 190 17.11 0.60 -2.54
CA GLU A 190 17.11 -0.65 -1.78
C GLU A 190 18.52 -1.29 -1.73
N ARG A 191 19.23 -1.34 -2.85
CA ARG A 191 20.58 -1.90 -2.93
C ARG A 191 21.57 -1.11 -2.07
N SER A 192 21.50 0.22 -2.08
CA SER A 192 22.38 1.06 -1.25
C SER A 192 22.06 0.92 0.24
N ALA A 193 20.77 0.86 0.61
CA ALA A 193 20.33 0.62 1.99
C ALA A 193 20.82 -0.75 2.48
N PHE A 194 20.67 -1.80 1.67
CA PHE A 194 21.15 -3.14 1.97
C PHE A 194 22.66 -3.16 2.24
N LYS A 195 23.49 -2.62 1.32
CA LYS A 195 24.95 -2.54 1.49
C LYS A 195 25.35 -1.78 2.76
N LEU A 196 24.66 -0.68 3.07
CA LEU A 196 24.88 0.10 4.28
C LEU A 196 24.64 -0.76 5.54
N GLN A 197 23.55 -1.51 5.58
CA GLN A 197 23.24 -2.41 6.70
C GLN A 197 24.25 -3.56 6.82
N VAL A 198 24.75 -4.11 5.71
CA VAL A 198 25.79 -5.15 5.71
C VAL A 198 27.08 -4.64 6.36
N HIS A 199 27.55 -3.44 6.01
CA HIS A 199 28.70 -2.82 6.65
C HIS A 199 28.48 -2.58 8.15
N LEU A 200 27.31 -2.05 8.53
CA LEU A 200 26.95 -1.83 9.93
C LEU A 200 26.88 -3.15 10.73
N ALA A 201 26.38 -4.22 10.12
CA ALA A 201 26.29 -5.52 10.75
C ALA A 201 27.69 -6.07 11.07
N LEU A 202 28.66 -5.96 10.16
CA LEU A 202 30.05 -6.35 10.41
C LEU A 202 30.68 -5.50 11.54
N LEU A 203 30.56 -4.18 11.47
CA LEU A 203 31.10 -3.27 12.49
C LEU A 203 30.45 -3.44 13.88
N ARG A 204 29.24 -3.99 13.93
CA ARG A 204 28.53 -4.34 15.17
C ARG A 204 28.80 -5.78 15.63
N GLY A 205 29.63 -6.54 14.91
CA GLY A 205 29.93 -7.94 15.21
C GLY A 205 28.73 -8.88 15.06
N LYS A 206 27.77 -8.54 14.20
CA LYS A 206 26.57 -9.36 13.93
C LYS A 206 26.80 -10.41 12.84
N ILE A 207 27.76 -10.16 11.96
CA ILE A 207 28.20 -11.08 10.91
C ILE A 207 29.72 -11.14 10.89
N ASP A 208 30.27 -12.22 10.35
CA ASP A 208 31.71 -12.36 10.12
C ASP A 208 32.14 -11.72 8.78
N PRO A 209 33.45 -11.49 8.56
CA PRO A 209 33.94 -10.90 7.31
C PRO A 209 33.61 -11.69 6.04
N LEU A 210 33.53 -13.03 6.14
CA LEU A 210 33.23 -13.88 4.98
C LEU A 210 31.77 -13.71 4.53
N ILE A 211 30.84 -13.66 5.48
CA ILE A 211 29.42 -13.36 5.24
C ILE A 211 29.28 -11.95 4.69
N HIS A 212 29.96 -10.97 5.29
CA HIS A 212 29.96 -9.58 4.80
C HIS A 212 30.35 -9.49 3.32
N ASP A 213 31.49 -10.06 2.94
CA ASP A 213 31.99 -10.01 1.55
C ASP A 213 31.05 -10.75 0.58
N SER A 214 30.42 -11.82 1.05
CA SER A 214 29.43 -12.56 0.25
C SER A 214 28.16 -11.73 0.04
N LEU A 215 27.62 -11.11 1.09
CA LEU A 215 26.41 -10.29 1.00
C LEU A 215 26.62 -9.08 0.07
N LEU A 216 27.76 -8.41 0.12
CA LEU A 216 28.05 -7.27 -0.77
C LEU A 216 28.13 -7.62 -2.27
N ARG A 217 28.31 -8.91 -2.60
CA ARG A 217 28.33 -9.41 -3.99
C ARG A 217 26.95 -9.81 -4.52
N LEU A 218 25.92 -9.83 -3.66
CA LEU A 218 24.56 -10.15 -4.09
C LEU A 218 24.04 -9.08 -5.06
N GLY A 219 23.26 -9.53 -6.05
CA GLY A 219 22.72 -8.67 -7.11
C GLY A 219 23.68 -8.40 -8.28
N GLY A 220 24.83 -9.09 -8.34
CA GLY A 220 25.67 -9.17 -9.54
C GLY A 220 25.30 -10.35 -10.44
N ASP A 221 25.92 -10.42 -11.63
CA ASP A 221 25.64 -11.47 -12.64
C ASP A 221 26.12 -12.87 -12.23
N GLU A 222 27.09 -12.95 -11.32
CA GLU A 222 27.67 -14.21 -10.88
C GLU A 222 27.01 -14.76 -9.60
N PRO A 223 26.75 -16.09 -9.53
CA PRO A 223 26.23 -16.71 -8.33
C PRO A 223 27.25 -16.60 -7.18
N VAL A 224 26.83 -15.99 -6.07
CA VAL A 224 27.67 -15.86 -4.87
C VAL A 224 27.72 -17.18 -4.13
N LYS A 225 28.90 -17.57 -3.64
CA LYS A 225 29.10 -18.78 -2.85
C LYS A 225 29.65 -18.47 -1.47
N LEU A 226 29.10 -19.12 -0.45
CA LEU A 226 29.60 -19.15 0.92
C LEU A 226 30.10 -20.56 1.24
N ASN A 227 31.39 -20.72 1.55
CA ASN A 227 32.02 -22.02 1.80
C ASN A 227 31.75 -23.07 0.70
N GLY A 228 31.80 -22.65 -0.56
CA GLY A 228 31.59 -23.51 -1.73
C GLY A 228 30.13 -23.80 -2.09
N ARG A 229 29.16 -23.36 -1.28
CA ARG A 229 27.72 -23.50 -1.53
C ARG A 229 27.13 -22.19 -2.01
N SER A 230 26.22 -22.23 -2.98
CA SER A 230 25.57 -21.02 -3.49
C SER A 230 24.71 -20.35 -2.42
N LEU A 231 24.73 -19.03 -2.35
CA LEU A 231 23.73 -18.26 -1.59
C LEU A 231 22.46 -18.12 -2.43
N LEU A 232 21.31 -18.21 -1.76
CA LEU A 232 19.98 -18.10 -2.31
C LEU A 232 19.26 -16.92 -1.63
N CYS A 233 18.50 -16.18 -2.42
CA CYS A 233 17.57 -15.17 -1.94
C CYS A 233 16.14 -15.66 -2.17
N GLY A 234 15.28 -15.54 -1.17
CA GLY A 234 13.89 -15.96 -1.23
C GLY A 234 12.97 -14.86 -0.71
N ALA A 235 11.77 -14.76 -1.31
CA ALA A 235 10.69 -14.00 -0.73
C ALA A 235 10.11 -14.77 0.47
N ILE A 236 9.53 -14.04 1.44
CA ILE A 236 8.84 -14.64 2.58
C ILE A 236 7.36 -14.77 2.22
N GLU A 237 6.80 -15.97 2.33
CA GLU A 237 5.36 -16.19 2.18
C GLU A 237 4.72 -16.58 3.52
N LEU A 238 3.66 -15.87 3.89
CA LEU A 238 2.84 -16.17 5.05
C LEU A 238 1.40 -16.39 4.59
N MET A 239 0.85 -17.58 4.87
CA MET A 239 -0.53 -17.93 4.50
C MET A 239 -0.86 -17.60 3.03
N HIS A 240 0.04 -17.97 2.11
CA HIS A 240 -0.06 -17.70 0.67
C HIS A 240 0.03 -16.22 0.25
N THR A 241 0.50 -15.35 1.14
CA THR A 241 0.75 -13.94 0.84
C THR A 241 2.24 -13.64 0.95
N THR A 242 2.83 -13.07 -0.09
CA THR A 242 4.22 -12.62 -0.06
C THR A 242 4.35 -11.37 0.81
N LEU A 243 5.25 -11.41 1.79
CA LEU A 243 5.64 -10.24 2.57
C LEU A 243 6.50 -9.33 1.71
N THR A 244 5.95 -8.20 1.30
CA THR A 244 6.67 -7.20 0.49
C THR A 244 7.65 -6.43 1.37
N GLY A 245 8.85 -6.17 0.85
CA GLY A 245 9.91 -5.42 1.56
C GLY A 245 10.76 -6.24 2.53
N ALA A 246 10.58 -7.57 2.57
CA ALA A 246 11.42 -8.47 3.37
C ALA A 246 11.93 -9.62 2.50
N MET A 247 13.14 -10.10 2.80
CA MET A 247 13.72 -11.25 2.10
C MET A 247 14.49 -12.17 3.04
N THR A 248 14.61 -13.43 2.65
CA THR A 248 15.48 -14.39 3.30
C THR A 248 16.72 -14.61 2.45
N ILE A 249 17.87 -14.65 3.12
CA ILE A 249 19.15 -15.01 2.51
C ILE A 249 19.67 -16.23 3.23
N GLY A 250 19.95 -17.29 2.48
CA GLY A 250 20.39 -18.57 3.03
C GLY A 250 21.34 -19.28 2.07
N ILE A 251 22.06 -20.27 2.61
CA ILE A 251 22.89 -21.15 1.80
C ILE A 251 22.03 -22.25 1.17
N ASP A 252 22.34 -22.61 -0.08
CA ASP A 252 21.78 -23.78 -0.72
C ASP A 252 22.28 -25.02 0.02
N ALA A 253 21.40 -25.59 0.83
CA ALA A 253 21.70 -26.77 1.62
C ALA A 253 21.01 -28.02 1.04
N ARG A 254 20.50 -27.97 -0.20
CA ARG A 254 20.08 -29.18 -0.93
C ARG A 254 21.28 -30.14 -1.01
N ILE A 255 21.20 -31.23 -0.24
CA ILE A 255 22.20 -32.30 -0.25
C ILE A 255 22.04 -33.05 -1.58
N PRO A 256 23.11 -33.28 -2.36
CA PRO A 256 23.05 -34.18 -3.50
C PRO A 256 22.67 -35.57 -2.98
N SER A 257 21.42 -35.99 -3.18
CA SER A 257 21.01 -37.36 -2.88
C SER A 257 21.60 -38.25 -3.96
N GLY A 258 22.70 -38.94 -3.63
CA GLY A 258 23.15 -40.10 -4.39
C GLY A 258 21.96 -41.05 -4.59
N GLY A 259 21.74 -41.48 -5.84
CA GLY A 259 20.50 -42.12 -6.29
C GLY A 259 19.94 -43.16 -5.31
N GLY A 260 18.78 -42.84 -4.73
CA GLY A 260 18.11 -43.72 -3.77
C GLY A 260 16.75 -43.19 -3.33
N ARG A 261 15.71 -43.63 -4.04
CA ARG A 261 14.26 -43.64 -3.74
C ARG A 261 13.56 -42.40 -3.16
N PHE A 262 12.48 -42.05 -3.87
CA PHE A 262 11.54 -40.96 -3.64
C PHE A 262 10.65 -41.14 -2.39
N PRO A 263 10.10 -40.04 -1.83
CA PRO A 263 10.46 -38.66 -2.10
C PRO A 263 11.45 -38.13 -1.05
N PRO A 264 12.65 -37.67 -1.42
CA PRO A 264 13.22 -36.55 -0.70
C PRO A 264 12.45 -35.32 -1.19
N GLY A 265 11.38 -34.93 -0.49
CA GLY A 265 10.96 -33.53 -0.54
C GLY A 265 12.15 -32.65 -0.14
N PRO A 266 12.20 -31.36 -0.53
CA PRO A 266 13.24 -30.47 -0.02
C PRO A 266 13.10 -30.39 1.51
N THR A 267 13.87 -31.21 2.23
CA THR A 267 14.22 -30.94 3.61
C THR A 267 15.05 -29.67 3.56
N TYR A 268 14.40 -28.51 3.71
CA TYR A 268 15.05 -27.22 3.85
C TYR A 268 15.94 -27.27 5.10
N PRO A 269 17.27 -27.26 4.96
CA PRO A 269 18.15 -27.23 6.12
C PRO A 269 18.18 -25.80 6.62
N TYR A 270 17.63 -25.56 7.80
CA TYR A 270 17.71 -24.27 8.47
C TYR A 270 19.08 -24.10 9.13
N ASP A 271 20.15 -24.11 8.34
CA ASP A 271 21.46 -23.65 8.80
C ASP A 271 21.72 -22.24 8.24
N GLY A 272 21.49 -21.22 9.07
CA GLY A 272 22.00 -19.86 8.85
C GLY A 272 21.19 -18.97 7.90
N TRP A 273 19.93 -18.71 8.23
CA TRP A 273 19.14 -17.69 7.54
C TRP A 273 19.34 -16.31 8.19
N VAL A 274 19.61 -15.31 7.36
CA VAL A 274 19.46 -13.91 7.75
C VAL A 274 18.12 -13.43 7.20
N VAL A 275 17.27 -12.94 8.09
CA VAL A 275 16.02 -12.25 7.75
C VAL A 275 16.33 -10.75 7.82
N LEU A 276 16.10 -10.06 6.71
CA LEU A 276 16.24 -8.60 6.60
C LEU A 276 14.90 -8.02 6.17
#